data_AF-A0A3P6SU42-F1
#
_entry.id   AF-A0A3P6SU42-F1
#
_cell.length_a   1.000
_cell.length_b   1.000
_cell.length_c   1.000
_cell.angle_alpha   90.00
_cell.angle_beta   90.00
_cell.angle_gamma   90.00
#
_symmetry.space_group_name_H-M   'P 1'
#
loop_
_entity.id
_entity.type
_entity.pdbx_description
1 polymer ?
#
loop_
_entity_poly.entity_id
_entity_poly.type
_entity_poly.pdbx_seq_one_letter_code
_entity_poly.pdbx_strand_id
1 'polypeptide(L)'
;MLKEELQQLHEQGSYVGEVSKAMDKKKVLVKVHPEGKYVVDVDKGIDVATINAGCRVALRADSYALHKILPNKVDPLVSLMMVEKVPDSTYEMIGGLDKQIKEIKEVIELPVKHPELFEALGIAQPKGVLLYGPPGTGKTLLARAVAHHTECTFIRVSGSELVQKFIGEGARMVRELFVMAREHAPSIIFMDEIDSIGSSRVEGSR
;
A
#
# COMPACT_ATOMS: atom_id res chain seq x y z
N MET A 1 7.58 -31.96 1.55
CA MET A 1 7.97 -31.28 0.29
C MET A 1 7.34 -31.93 -0.94
N LEU A 2 7.91 -32.93 -1.63
CA LEU A 2 7.31 -33.46 -2.88
C LEU A 2 5.90 -34.07 -2.73
N LYS A 3 5.56 -34.68 -1.58
CA LYS A 3 4.23 -35.26 -1.33
C LYS A 3 3.15 -34.21 -1.02
N GLU A 4 3.51 -33.10 -0.40
CA GLU A 4 2.59 -32.00 -0.09
C GLU A 4 2.24 -31.20 -1.34
N GLU A 5 3.21 -30.96 -2.23
CA GLU A 5 2.96 -30.30 -3.51
C GLU A 5 2.12 -31.16 -4.45
N LEU A 6 2.33 -32.49 -4.45
CA LEU A 6 1.50 -33.42 -5.23
C LEU A 6 0.06 -33.50 -4.71
N GLN A 7 -0.15 -33.21 -3.41
CA GLN A 7 -1.46 -33.17 -2.79
C GLN A 7 -2.18 -31.87 -3.12
N GLN A 8 -1.48 -30.72 -3.14
CA GLN A 8 -2.02 -29.44 -3.63
C GLN A 8 -2.43 -29.48 -5.10
N LEU A 9 -1.76 -30.29 -5.93
CA LEU A 9 -2.12 -30.52 -7.34
C LEU A 9 -3.37 -31.40 -7.52
N HIS A 10 -3.70 -32.23 -6.53
CA HIS A 10 -4.92 -33.06 -6.53
C HIS A 10 -6.12 -32.39 -5.85
N GLU A 11 -5.91 -31.27 -5.15
CA GLU A 11 -7.00 -30.51 -4.54
C GLU A 11 -7.89 -29.91 -5.63
N GLN A 12 -9.20 -30.10 -5.49
CA GLN A 12 -10.18 -29.47 -6.37
C GLN A 12 -10.09 -27.95 -6.25
N GLY A 13 -10.49 -27.25 -7.32
CA GLY A 13 -10.49 -25.79 -7.36
C GLY A 13 -11.18 -25.18 -6.14
N SER A 14 -10.63 -24.08 -5.62
CA SER A 14 -11.22 -23.39 -4.48
C SER A 14 -12.22 -22.33 -4.93
N TYR A 15 -13.32 -22.18 -4.19
CA TYR A 15 -14.23 -21.05 -4.38
C TYR A 15 -13.67 -19.81 -3.70
N VAL A 16 -13.79 -18.66 -4.36
CA VAL A 16 -13.37 -17.38 -3.81
C VAL A 16 -14.58 -16.66 -3.21
N GLY A 17 -14.49 -16.32 -1.94
CA GLY A 17 -15.50 -15.56 -1.22
C GLY A 17 -14.92 -14.32 -0.53
N GLU A 18 -15.81 -13.46 -0.07
CA GLU A 18 -15.49 -12.26 0.72
C GLU A 18 -16.14 -12.38 2.10
N VAL A 19 -15.36 -12.15 3.16
CA VAL A 19 -15.87 -12.24 4.53
C VAL A 19 -16.80 -11.07 4.80
N SER A 20 -18.07 -11.35 5.08
CA SER A 20 -19.02 -10.31 5.48
C SER A 20 -18.95 -10.04 6.98
N LYS A 21 -18.81 -11.07 7.82
CA LYS A 21 -18.78 -10.95 9.27
C LYS A 21 -18.17 -12.19 9.92
N ALA A 22 -17.25 -12.02 10.87
CA ALA A 22 -16.84 -13.10 11.77
C ALA A 22 -17.95 -13.34 12.80
N MET A 23 -18.41 -14.59 12.94
CA MET A 23 -19.46 -14.95 13.91
C MET A 23 -18.85 -15.52 15.19
N ASP A 24 -18.09 -16.61 15.07
CA ASP A 24 -17.54 -17.36 16.19
C ASP A 24 -16.07 -17.75 15.93
N LYS A 25 -15.40 -18.33 16.95
CA LYS A 25 -14.02 -18.85 16.85
C LYS A 25 -13.80 -19.93 15.77
N LYS A 26 -14.88 -20.51 15.24
CA LYS A 26 -14.83 -21.57 14.22
C LYS A 26 -15.69 -21.29 12.99
N LYS A 27 -16.49 -20.22 13.00
CA LYS A 27 -17.49 -19.95 11.96
C LYS A 27 -17.45 -18.51 11.49
N VAL A 28 -17.44 -18.33 10.18
CA VAL A 28 -17.39 -17.02 9.52
C VAL A 28 -18.47 -16.95 8.45
N LEU A 29 -19.13 -15.79 8.34
CA LEU A 29 -20.08 -15.53 7.27
C LEU A 29 -19.33 -15.02 6.03
N VAL A 30 -19.32 -15.83 4.97
CA VAL A 30 -18.64 -15.53 3.71
C VAL A 30 -19.69 -15.34 2.61
N LYS A 31 -19.52 -14.28 1.82
CA LYS A 31 -20.31 -14.01 0.63
C LYS A 31 -19.57 -14.59 -0.58
N VAL A 32 -20.16 -15.58 -1.23
CA VAL A 32 -19.64 -16.18 -2.46
C VAL A 32 -20.51 -15.69 -3.61
N HIS A 33 -19.91 -15.09 -4.64
CA HIS A 33 -20.65 -14.66 -5.82
C HIS A 33 -20.61 -15.79 -6.88
N PRO A 34 -21.74 -16.23 -7.45
CA PRO A 34 -23.12 -15.69 -7.36
C PRO A 34 -24.01 -16.35 -6.28
N GLU A 35 -23.50 -17.35 -5.56
CA GLU A 35 -24.29 -18.28 -4.74
C GLU A 35 -24.93 -17.67 -3.48
N GLY A 36 -24.45 -16.52 -2.98
CA GLY A 36 -25.05 -15.79 -1.86
C GLY A 36 -24.15 -15.75 -0.62
N LYS A 37 -24.74 -15.81 0.58
CA LYS A 37 -24.01 -15.77 1.86
C LYS A 37 -24.09 -17.11 2.57
N TYR A 38 -22.94 -17.65 2.98
CA TYR A 38 -22.79 -18.93 3.64
C TYR A 38 -22.06 -18.78 4.95
N VAL A 39 -22.48 -19.54 5.97
CA VAL A 39 -21.73 -19.70 7.21
C VAL A 39 -20.78 -20.88 7.00
N VAL A 40 -19.48 -20.61 6.99
CA VAL A 40 -18.44 -21.59 6.72
C VAL A 40 -17.62 -21.87 7.97
N ASP A 41 -17.15 -23.10 8.10
CA ASP A 41 -16.22 -23.49 9.15
C ASP A 41 -14.78 -23.08 8.78
N VAL A 42 -14.01 -22.62 9.78
CA VAL A 42 -12.61 -22.20 9.63
C VAL A 42 -11.68 -23.38 9.90
N ASP A 43 -10.74 -23.64 8.99
CA ASP A 43 -9.76 -24.71 9.16
C ASP A 43 -8.78 -24.39 10.32
N LYS A 44 -8.23 -25.43 10.94
CA LYS A 44 -7.46 -25.35 12.20
C LYS A 44 -6.15 -24.55 12.10
N GLY A 45 -5.72 -24.21 10.89
CA GLY A 45 -4.51 -23.44 10.61
C GLY A 45 -4.72 -21.93 10.48
N ILE A 46 -5.96 -21.42 10.64
CA ILE A 46 -6.27 -19.99 10.43
C ILE A 46 -6.84 -19.37 11.69
N ASP A 47 -6.17 -18.31 12.15
CA ASP A 47 -6.64 -17.51 13.28
C ASP A 47 -7.73 -16.53 12.87
N VAL A 48 -8.92 -16.67 13.47
CA VAL A 48 -10.08 -15.80 13.23
C VAL A 48 -9.81 -14.33 13.57
N ALA A 49 -8.80 -14.05 14.41
CA ALA A 49 -8.40 -12.69 14.77
C ALA A 49 -7.81 -11.89 13.60
N THR A 50 -7.25 -12.56 12.59
CA THR A 50 -6.70 -11.90 11.40
C THR A 50 -7.76 -11.62 10.33
N ILE A 51 -8.97 -12.13 10.52
CA ILE A 51 -10.05 -12.05 9.54
C ILE A 51 -10.86 -10.77 9.78
N ASN A 52 -10.63 -9.77 8.94
CA ASN A 52 -11.44 -8.57 8.89
C ASN A 52 -12.61 -8.72 7.90
N ALA A 53 -13.68 -7.95 8.11
CA ALA A 53 -14.74 -7.84 7.12
C ALA A 53 -14.18 -7.25 5.82
N GLY A 54 -14.50 -7.87 4.69
CA GLY A 54 -13.95 -7.54 3.36
C GLY A 54 -12.73 -8.37 2.95
N CYS A 55 -12.17 -9.20 3.85
CA CYS A 55 -11.07 -10.10 3.48
C CYS A 55 -11.52 -11.14 2.46
N ARG A 56 -10.68 -11.38 1.44
CA ARG A 56 -10.90 -12.44 0.46
C ARG A 56 -10.42 -13.76 1.04
N VAL A 57 -11.22 -14.81 0.86
CA VAL A 57 -10.93 -16.14 1.41
C VAL A 57 -11.18 -17.20 0.35
N ALA A 58 -10.39 -18.27 0.41
CA ALA A 58 -10.55 -19.45 -0.41
C ALA A 58 -11.26 -20.53 0.42
N LEU A 59 -12.36 -21.02 -0.14
CA LEU A 59 -13.17 -22.11 0.41
C LEU A 59 -12.89 -23.38 -0.39
N ARG A 60 -12.83 -24.54 0.28
CA ARG A 60 -12.73 -25.82 -0.41
C ARG A 60 -14.02 -26.13 -1.16
N ALA A 61 -13.92 -26.72 -2.35
CA ALA A 61 -15.10 -27.06 -3.16
C ALA A 61 -15.98 -28.17 -2.56
N ASP A 62 -15.41 -29.05 -1.74
CA ASP A 62 -16.10 -30.20 -1.16
C ASP A 62 -16.95 -29.85 0.07
N SER A 63 -16.42 -28.97 0.92
CA SER A 63 -16.89 -28.73 2.29
C SER A 63 -17.21 -27.27 2.57
N TYR A 64 -16.94 -26.37 1.61
CA TYR A 64 -16.98 -24.92 1.80
C TYR A 64 -16.16 -24.43 3.00
N ALA A 65 -15.24 -25.26 3.53
CA ALA A 65 -14.39 -24.89 4.65
C ALA A 65 -13.35 -23.86 4.21
N LEU A 66 -13.17 -22.82 5.02
CA LEU A 66 -12.17 -21.79 4.80
C LEU A 66 -10.79 -22.36 5.10
N HIS A 67 -10.00 -22.59 4.05
CA HIS A 67 -8.66 -23.20 4.16
C HIS A 67 -7.51 -22.24 3.92
N LYS A 68 -7.77 -21.09 3.26
CA LYS A 68 -6.75 -20.08 2.98
C LYS A 68 -7.33 -18.67 2.93
N ILE A 69 -6.64 -17.71 3.53
CA ILE A 69 -6.92 -16.28 3.34
C ILE A 69 -6.17 -15.84 2.08
N LEU A 70 -6.87 -15.16 1.17
CA LEU A 70 -6.28 -14.62 -0.05
C LEU A 70 -5.81 -13.19 0.20
N PRO A 71 -4.72 -12.75 -0.44
CA PRO A 71 -4.29 -11.36 -0.37
C PRO A 71 -5.42 -10.45 -0.88
N ASN A 72 -5.48 -9.24 -0.31
CA ASN A 72 -6.43 -8.23 -0.75
C ASN A 72 -6.25 -7.95 -2.24
N LYS A 73 -7.35 -7.64 -2.92
CA LYS A 73 -7.30 -7.23 -4.32
C LYS A 73 -6.70 -5.83 -4.36
N VAL A 74 -5.38 -5.73 -4.40
CA VAL A 74 -4.71 -4.49 -4.79
C VAL A 74 -5.00 -4.32 -6.27
N ASP A 75 -5.56 -3.17 -6.66
CA ASP A 75 -5.77 -2.91 -8.07
C ASP A 75 -4.41 -2.98 -8.80
N PRO A 76 -4.31 -3.64 -9.98
CA PRO A 76 -3.04 -3.80 -10.68
C PRO A 76 -2.36 -2.45 -10.97
N LEU A 77 -3.15 -1.39 -11.13
CA LEU A 77 -2.67 -0.01 -11.27
C LEU A 77 -1.84 0.45 -10.06
N VAL A 78 -2.27 0.13 -8.84
CA VAL A 78 -1.53 0.46 -7.62
C VAL A 78 -0.23 -0.34 -7.53
N SER A 79 -0.26 -1.60 -7.97
CA SER A 79 0.96 -2.42 -8.05
C SER A 79 1.96 -1.86 -9.07
N LEU A 80 1.50 -1.28 -10.18
CA LEU A 80 2.34 -0.61 -11.17
C LEU A 80 2.94 0.72 -10.67
N MET A 81 2.34 1.36 -9.66
CA MET A 81 2.88 2.56 -9.02
C MET A 81 4.07 2.25 -8.09
N MET A 82 4.21 0.98 -7.69
CA MET A 82 5.36 0.51 -6.95
C MET A 82 6.55 0.42 -7.89
N VAL A 83 7.59 1.18 -7.59
CA VAL A 83 8.83 1.15 -8.37
C VAL A 83 9.76 0.15 -7.70
N GLU A 84 9.84 -1.08 -8.24
CA GLU A 84 10.67 -2.16 -7.69
C GLU A 84 12.18 -1.84 -7.66
N LYS A 85 12.64 -0.95 -8.54
CA LYS A 85 14.02 -0.48 -8.55
C LYS A 85 14.06 1.03 -8.60
N VAL A 86 14.52 1.63 -7.51
CA VAL A 86 14.81 3.06 -7.50
C VAL A 86 15.82 3.34 -8.61
N PRO A 87 15.54 4.30 -9.52
CA PRO A 87 16.51 4.65 -10.56
C PRO A 87 17.83 5.11 -9.91
N ASP A 88 18.96 4.84 -10.57
CA ASP A 88 20.34 5.13 -10.14
C ASP A 88 20.63 6.64 -10.07
N SER A 89 19.84 7.39 -9.32
CA SER A 89 20.04 8.82 -9.07
C SER A 89 20.73 8.96 -7.72
N THR A 90 21.96 9.46 -7.72
CA THR A 90 22.69 9.77 -6.47
C THR A 90 22.65 11.27 -6.19
N TYR A 91 22.89 11.66 -4.94
CA TYR A 91 22.98 13.08 -4.57
C TYR A 91 24.10 13.81 -5.33
N GLU A 92 25.14 13.10 -5.75
CA GLU A 92 26.26 13.64 -6.53
C GLU A 92 25.82 14.15 -7.91
N MET A 93 24.71 13.63 -8.45
CA MET A 93 24.14 14.09 -9.71
C MET A 93 23.38 15.42 -9.58
N ILE A 94 23.16 15.91 -8.36
CA ILE A 94 22.38 17.11 -8.07
C ILE A 94 23.32 18.26 -7.72
N GLY A 95 23.50 19.21 -8.64
CA GLY A 95 24.35 20.37 -8.42
C GLY A 95 23.64 21.53 -7.71
N GLY A 96 24.32 22.16 -6.73
CA GLY A 96 23.95 23.47 -6.18
C GLY A 96 22.77 23.49 -5.21
N LEU A 97 22.28 22.32 -4.76
CA LEU A 97 21.15 22.18 -3.83
C LEU A 97 21.56 21.60 -2.46
N ASP A 98 22.80 21.85 -2.03
CA ASP A 98 23.39 21.23 -0.83
C ASP A 98 22.56 21.48 0.44
N LYS A 99 21.99 22.69 0.57
CA LYS A 99 21.16 23.05 1.72
C LYS A 99 19.88 22.21 1.76
N GLN A 100 19.18 22.10 0.62
CA GLN A 100 17.92 21.36 0.51
C GLN A 100 18.16 19.85 0.66
N ILE A 101 19.26 19.35 0.11
CA ILE A 101 19.70 17.96 0.29
C ILE A 101 19.89 17.67 1.78
N LYS A 102 20.58 18.56 2.50
CA LYS A 102 20.82 18.40 3.94
C LYS A 102 19.52 18.39 4.74
N GLU A 103 18.61 19.34 4.49
CA GLU A 103 17.30 19.40 5.16
C GLU A 103 16.48 18.12 4.93
N ILE A 104 16.44 17.60 3.71
CA ILE A 104 15.69 16.37 3.41
C ILE A 104 16.34 15.15 4.07
N LYS A 105 17.67 15.06 4.10
CA LYS A 105 18.37 13.98 4.81
C LYS A 105 18.05 13.98 6.30
N GLU A 106 18.08 15.15 6.95
CA GLU A 106 17.71 15.26 8.36
C GLU A 106 16.25 14.89 8.62
N VAL A 107 15.35 15.18 7.68
CA VAL A 107 13.91 14.90 7.83
C VAL A 107 13.55 13.45 7.51
N ILE A 108 14.19 12.82 6.53
CA ILE A 108 13.82 11.48 6.04
C ILE A 108 14.80 10.40 6.49
N GLU A 109 16.11 10.66 6.39
CA GLU A 109 17.15 9.67 6.70
C GLU A 109 17.33 9.49 8.21
N LEU A 110 17.29 10.58 8.98
CA LEU A 110 17.48 10.56 10.43
C LEU A 110 16.41 9.73 11.16
N PRO A 111 15.09 9.88 10.88
CA PRO A 111 14.08 9.07 11.56
C PRO A 111 14.11 7.60 11.16
N VAL A 112 14.54 7.29 9.93
CA VAL A 112 14.64 5.92 9.43
C VAL A 112 15.84 5.19 10.03
N LYS A 113 16.98 5.88 10.20
CA LYS A 113 18.20 5.27 10.76
C LYS A 113 18.25 5.27 12.29
N HIS A 114 17.74 6.32 12.94
CA HIS A 114 17.85 6.53 14.39
C HIS A 114 16.52 6.94 15.02
N PRO A 115 15.53 6.03 15.09
CA PRO A 115 14.26 6.32 15.74
C PRO A 115 14.42 6.61 17.25
N GLU A 116 15.43 6.03 17.92
CA GLU A 116 15.67 6.21 19.36
C GLU A 116 15.90 7.68 19.76
N LEU A 117 16.49 8.49 18.87
CA LEU A 117 16.76 9.91 19.14
C LEU A 117 15.45 10.71 19.28
N PHE A 118 14.44 10.37 18.49
CA PHE A 118 13.14 11.04 18.53
C PHE A 118 12.33 10.62 19.75
N GLU A 119 12.40 9.34 20.13
CA GLU A 119 11.75 8.82 21.34
C GLU A 119 12.37 9.42 22.60
N ALA A 120 13.72 9.49 22.68
CA ALA A 120 14.42 10.05 23.83
C ALA A 120 14.16 11.55 24.04
N LEU A 121 14.02 12.30 22.94
CA LEU A 121 13.70 13.73 22.98
C LEU A 121 12.20 14.01 23.16
N GLY A 122 11.34 12.99 22.99
CA GLY A 122 9.87 13.15 23.03
C GLY A 122 9.32 14.04 21.90
N ILE A 123 10.06 14.17 20.79
CA ILE A 123 9.67 15.02 19.66
C ILE A 123 9.01 14.15 18.59
N ALA A 124 7.90 14.63 18.04
CA ALA A 124 7.22 13.94 16.95
C ALA A 124 8.08 13.94 15.68
N GLN A 125 8.20 12.77 15.05
CA GLN A 125 8.86 12.65 13.76
C GLN A 125 8.11 13.48 12.69
N PRO A 126 8.83 14.17 11.80
CA PRO A 126 8.21 14.88 10.68
C PRO A 126 7.46 13.89 9.78
N LYS A 127 6.18 14.18 9.52
CA LYS A 127 5.27 13.26 8.81
C LYS A 127 5.38 13.31 7.28
N GLY A 128 6.05 14.32 6.74
CA GLY A 128 6.17 14.52 5.30
C GLY A 128 6.95 15.77 4.94
N VAL A 129 7.36 15.84 3.67
CA VAL A 129 8.11 16.96 3.09
C VAL A 129 7.32 17.50 1.90
N LEU A 130 7.20 18.82 1.79
CA LEU A 130 6.64 19.48 0.62
C LEU A 130 7.74 20.19 -0.16
N LEU A 131 7.99 19.74 -1.39
CA LEU A 131 8.94 20.38 -2.30
C LEU A 131 8.18 21.33 -3.22
N TYR A 132 8.51 22.62 -3.16
CA TYR A 132 7.87 23.65 -3.98
C TYR A 132 8.90 24.51 -4.74
N GLY A 133 8.43 25.28 -5.71
CA GLY A 133 9.23 26.20 -6.53
C GLY A 133 9.06 25.97 -8.04
N PRO A 134 9.78 26.72 -8.88
CA PRO A 134 9.60 26.67 -10.33
C PRO A 134 9.92 25.29 -10.92
N PRO A 135 9.28 24.92 -12.04
CA PRO A 135 9.58 23.68 -12.76
C PRO A 135 11.05 23.69 -13.24
N GLY A 136 11.65 22.51 -13.37
CA GLY A 136 13.05 22.37 -13.81
C GLY A 136 14.11 22.52 -12.71
N THR A 137 13.73 22.72 -11.45
CA THR A 137 14.66 22.80 -10.30
C THR A 137 15.06 21.45 -9.70
N GLY A 138 14.76 20.34 -10.38
CA GLY A 138 15.21 19.01 -9.96
C GLY A 138 14.46 18.39 -8.77
N LYS A 139 13.26 18.85 -8.41
CA LYS A 139 12.46 18.28 -7.29
C LYS A 139 12.24 16.77 -7.41
N THR A 140 11.84 16.31 -8.60
CA THR A 140 11.63 14.89 -8.91
C THR A 140 12.95 14.10 -8.86
N LEU A 141 14.07 14.71 -9.26
CA LEU A 141 15.40 14.08 -9.15
C LEU A 141 15.85 13.94 -7.70
N LEU A 142 15.62 14.96 -6.88
CA LEU A 142 15.93 14.96 -5.46
C LEU A 142 15.16 13.87 -4.70
N ALA A 143 13.86 13.72 -4.98
CA ALA A 143 13.04 12.67 -4.38
C ALA A 143 13.53 11.25 -4.75
N ARG A 144 13.93 11.05 -6.01
CA ARG A 144 14.51 9.78 -6.48
C ARG A 144 15.84 9.47 -5.80
N ALA A 145 16.71 10.48 -5.64
CA ALA A 145 18.00 10.31 -4.98
C ALA A 145 17.87 9.94 -3.50
N VAL A 146 16.87 10.51 -2.82
CA VAL A 146 16.57 10.17 -1.42
C VAL A 146 16.13 8.71 -1.31
N ALA A 147 15.21 8.27 -2.17
CA ALA A 147 14.74 6.89 -2.18
C ALA A 147 15.87 5.88 -2.44
N HIS A 148 16.85 6.26 -3.28
CA HIS A 148 17.98 5.40 -3.60
C HIS A 148 18.90 5.25 -2.38
N HIS A 149 19.09 6.33 -1.61
CA HIS A 149 19.99 6.30 -0.45
C HIS A 149 19.38 5.64 0.79
N THR A 150 18.05 5.69 0.95
CA THR A 150 17.37 5.11 2.11
C THR A 150 17.03 3.63 1.96
N GLU A 151 17.28 3.02 0.79
CA GLU A 151 16.96 1.61 0.48
C GLU A 151 15.50 1.24 0.83
N CYS A 152 14.60 2.23 0.76
CA CYS A 152 13.18 2.07 1.07
C CYS A 152 12.37 1.78 -0.20
N THR A 153 11.24 1.11 -0.04
CA THR A 153 10.27 0.93 -1.13
C THR A 153 9.82 2.28 -1.66
N PHE A 154 10.06 2.56 -2.94
CA PHE A 154 9.64 3.82 -3.56
C PHE A 154 8.33 3.66 -4.31
N ILE A 155 7.31 4.41 -3.91
CA ILE A 155 5.99 4.41 -4.54
C ILE A 155 5.79 5.77 -5.19
N ARG A 156 5.75 5.81 -6.52
CA ARG A 156 5.57 7.05 -7.29
C ARG A 156 4.13 7.16 -7.75
N VAL A 157 3.48 8.25 -7.40
CA VAL A 157 2.12 8.57 -7.88
C VAL A 157 2.14 9.96 -8.49
N SER A 158 1.64 10.12 -9.71
CA SER A 158 1.34 11.45 -10.25
C SER A 158 -0.05 11.88 -9.81
N GLY A 159 -0.24 13.15 -9.44
CA GLY A 159 -1.55 13.71 -9.11
C GLY A 159 -2.57 13.47 -10.23
N SER A 160 -2.15 13.54 -11.49
CA SER A 160 -2.98 13.25 -12.65
C SER A 160 -3.53 11.81 -12.68
N GLU A 161 -2.79 10.83 -12.14
CA GLU A 161 -3.20 9.42 -12.09
C GLU A 161 -4.31 9.18 -11.04
N LEU A 162 -4.45 10.08 -10.06
CA LEU A 162 -5.49 9.99 -9.01
C LEU A 162 -6.86 10.51 -9.50
N VAL A 163 -6.91 11.22 -10.63
CA VAL A 163 -8.15 11.75 -11.20
C VAL A 163 -8.83 10.68 -12.05
N GLN A 164 -9.86 10.05 -11.49
CA GLN A 164 -10.63 8.99 -12.15
C GLN A 164 -11.99 9.50 -12.63
N LYS A 165 -12.49 8.93 -13.74
CA LYS A 165 -13.81 9.27 -14.31
C LYS A 165 -14.97 8.86 -13.40
N PHE A 166 -14.78 7.81 -12.60
CA PHE A 166 -15.81 7.29 -11.71
C PHE A 166 -15.67 7.87 -10.30
N ILE A 167 -16.79 8.36 -9.77
CA ILE A 167 -16.85 8.94 -8.43
C ILE A 167 -16.48 7.87 -7.39
N GLY A 168 -15.52 8.19 -6.52
CA GLY A 168 -15.09 7.31 -5.44
C GLY A 168 -13.97 6.33 -5.79
N GLU A 169 -13.64 6.16 -7.08
CA GLU A 169 -12.54 5.30 -7.52
C GLU A 169 -11.19 5.86 -7.08
N GLY A 170 -10.95 7.16 -7.27
CA GLY A 170 -9.72 7.82 -6.79
C GLY A 170 -9.54 7.70 -5.27
N ALA A 171 -10.62 7.83 -4.48
CA ALA A 171 -10.57 7.68 -3.03
C ALA A 171 -10.25 6.23 -2.60
N ARG A 172 -10.74 5.24 -3.35
CA ARG A 172 -10.39 3.83 -3.14
C ARG A 172 -8.92 3.58 -3.47
N MET A 173 -8.42 4.08 -4.60
CA MET A 173 -7.01 3.96 -4.98
C MET A 173 -6.07 4.55 -3.94
N VAL A 174 -6.37 5.74 -3.41
CA VAL A 174 -5.55 6.36 -2.35
C VAL A 174 -5.51 5.48 -1.09
N ARG A 175 -6.63 4.87 -0.70
CA ARG A 175 -6.65 3.94 0.45
C ARG A 175 -5.80 2.71 0.19
N GLU A 176 -5.94 2.10 -0.99
CA GLU A 176 -5.16 0.92 -1.39
C GLU A 176 -3.66 1.23 -1.46
N LEU A 177 -3.28 2.43 -1.94
CA LEU A 177 -1.90 2.91 -1.96
C LEU A 177 -1.27 2.93 -0.55
N PHE A 178 -1.98 3.48 0.44
CA PHE A 178 -1.49 3.54 1.81
C PHE A 178 -1.45 2.17 2.49
N VAL A 179 -2.39 1.27 2.15
CA VAL A 179 -2.35 -0.12 2.64
C VAL A 179 -1.12 -0.83 2.08
N MET A 180 -0.89 -0.72 0.76
CA MET A 180 0.26 -1.32 0.09
C MET A 180 1.59 -0.75 0.62
N ALA A 181 1.67 0.56 0.86
CA ALA A 181 2.84 1.19 1.46
C ALA A 181 3.14 0.66 2.88
N ARG A 182 2.11 0.44 3.70
CA ARG A 182 2.26 -0.15 5.03
C ARG A 182 2.72 -1.60 4.99
N GLU A 183 2.23 -2.37 4.02
CA GLU A 183 2.66 -3.76 3.81
C GLU A 183 4.13 -3.86 3.37
N HIS A 184 4.65 -2.84 2.67
CA HIS A 184 6.03 -2.75 2.19
C HIS A 184 6.91 -1.78 3.02
N ALA A 185 6.56 -1.55 4.28
CA ALA A 185 7.34 -0.69 5.17
C ALA A 185 8.75 -1.28 5.41
N PRO A 186 9.83 -0.46 5.37
CA PRO A 186 9.85 1.00 5.21
C PRO A 186 9.64 1.47 3.76
N SER A 187 8.75 2.45 3.56
CA SER A 187 8.32 2.93 2.24
C SER A 187 8.25 4.44 2.16
N ILE A 188 8.59 5.01 1.00
CA ILE A 188 8.45 6.43 0.67
C ILE A 188 7.39 6.58 -0.43
N ILE A 189 6.35 7.35 -0.16
CA ILE A 189 5.34 7.73 -1.15
C ILE A 189 5.71 9.11 -1.71
N PHE A 190 6.00 9.17 -3.00
CA PHE A 190 6.26 10.41 -3.72
C PHE A 190 5.05 10.77 -4.58
N MET A 191 4.40 11.88 -4.23
CA MET A 191 3.30 12.47 -5.00
C MET A 191 3.83 13.60 -5.87
N ASP A 192 3.94 13.35 -7.17
CA ASP A 192 4.35 14.36 -8.15
C ASP A 192 3.12 15.16 -8.63
N GLU A 193 3.32 16.41 -9.04
CA GLU A 193 2.26 17.27 -9.60
C GLU A 193 0.99 17.36 -8.74
N ILE A 194 1.13 17.44 -7.41
CA ILE A 194 -0.01 17.50 -6.48
C ILE A 194 -0.90 18.75 -6.69
N ASP A 195 -0.36 19.78 -7.31
CA ASP A 195 -1.10 20.97 -7.73
C ASP A 195 -2.20 20.65 -8.76
N SER A 196 -2.06 19.57 -9.54
CA SER A 196 -3.09 19.10 -10.48
C SER A 196 -4.40 18.67 -9.81
N ILE A 197 -4.31 18.09 -8.60
CA ILE A 197 -5.47 17.64 -7.83
C ILE A 197 -5.94 18.68 -6.81
N GLY A 198 -5.04 19.57 -6.41
CA GLY A 198 -5.21 20.54 -5.34
C GLY A 198 -5.72 21.90 -5.77
N SER A 199 -6.52 21.99 -6.85
CA SER A 199 -7.15 23.27 -7.19
C SER A 199 -8.05 23.72 -6.04
N SER A 200 -7.96 25.01 -5.69
CA SER A 200 -8.82 25.64 -4.70
C SER A 200 -10.25 25.22 -4.97
N ARG A 201 -10.88 24.58 -3.99
CA ARG A 201 -12.27 24.10 -4.06
C ARG A 201 -13.09 25.18 -4.75
N VAL A 202 -13.57 24.93 -5.97
CA VAL A 202 -14.56 25.80 -6.60
C VAL A 202 -15.71 25.83 -5.60
N GLU A 203 -15.85 26.94 -4.87
CA GLU A 203 -17.05 27.25 -4.15
C GLU A 203 -18.17 27.06 -5.16
N GLY A 204 -19.01 26.05 -4.90
CA GLY A 204 -20.07 25.67 -5.81
C GLY A 204 -20.84 26.93 -6.14
N SER A 205 -20.80 27.32 -7.42
CA SER A 205 -21.64 28.35 -7.99
C SER A 205 -23.07 28.05 -7.53
N ARG A 206 -23.56 28.87 -6.60
CA ARG A 206 -24.98 29.01 -6.30
C ARG A 206 -25.65 29.75 -7.45
#